data_AF-A0A7C5LWN9-F1
#
_entry.id   AF-A0A7C5LWN9-F1
#
_cell.length_a   1.000
_cell.length_b   1.000
_cell.length_c   1.000
_cell.angle_alpha   90.00
_cell.angle_beta   90.00
_cell.angle_gamma   90.00
#
_symmetry.space_group_name_H-M   'P 1'
#
loop_
_entity.id
_entity.type
_entity.pdbx_description
1 polymer ?
#
loop_
_entity_poly.entity_id
_entity_poly.type
_entity_poly.pdbx_seq_one_letter_code
_entity_poly.pdbx_strand_id
1 'polypeptide(L)'
;MYNLEELGSSGVSGTVKFEERTDNSTLVTISLTGASGGHPAHIHANTAAETGPIVIDLTEVDASGKSETIVSAKNDGTAITYNDLINFDGYVNVHKSASELSTLLAQGDIGQNALTGKSESYDLEEAMVAGISGTVEFKERKNGETLVVIELSGTSAGGSHPAHVHANTVAEGGAILVSLNNVDGASGISKTNVTQMDDGTPVTYSQWADFNGYVQVHMSESELGTILARGDIGQNELTGKSETYTLNPKSDPNISGTATFAERRNGNTLVTIKLNGTSAGGDHPAHIHMNTAVEGGGIVIDLTNVDGGSGMSMTNVKEKNDGTPITYDDLIDFNGYINVHNSANDLGTLIAQGDIGQNALTGMSMTYTLNEQNNSGVSGSIKFEQRKNGATLVTIMLSGTMAGGDHPAHIHDGSVSSPGGIAISLSNVDGATGMSMTNVTMKDDQTAITYNDLINYNGYAQVHESAANLGNILCNGNIGSNN
;
A
#
# COMPACT_ATOMS: atom_id res chain seq x y z
N MET A 1 -30.38 25.28 2.19
CA MET A 1 -30.88 24.07 2.87
C MET A 1 -29.67 23.31 3.37
N TYR A 2 -29.72 22.84 4.60
CA TYR A 2 -28.64 22.15 5.30
C TYR A 2 -29.17 20.81 5.81
N ASN A 3 -28.34 19.77 5.82
CA ASN A 3 -28.74 18.45 6.30
C ASN A 3 -28.59 18.38 7.82
N LEU A 4 -29.47 17.63 8.47
CA LEU A 4 -29.35 17.20 9.86
C LEU A 4 -29.14 15.69 9.87
N GLU A 5 -27.94 15.28 10.25
CA GLU A 5 -27.55 13.89 10.40
C GLU A 5 -28.13 13.30 11.68
N GLU A 6 -28.44 12.01 11.64
CA GLU A 6 -28.89 11.25 12.80
C GLU A 6 -27.77 11.12 13.85
N LEU A 7 -28.15 11.20 15.13
CA LEU A 7 -27.27 10.95 16.26
C LEU A 7 -27.83 9.83 17.15
N GLY A 8 -26.94 9.02 17.73
CA GLY A 8 -27.27 8.04 18.77
C GLY A 8 -28.23 6.93 18.35
N SER A 9 -28.24 6.56 17.07
CA SER A 9 -29.18 5.58 16.49
C SER A 9 -30.65 5.95 16.75
N SER A 10 -30.96 7.25 16.75
CA SER A 10 -32.28 7.78 17.07
C SER A 10 -33.35 7.45 16.03
N GLY A 11 -32.96 7.09 14.80
CA GLY A 11 -33.81 7.00 13.63
C GLY A 11 -34.30 8.36 13.11
N VAL A 12 -33.75 9.47 13.62
CA VAL A 12 -34.19 10.84 13.30
C VAL A 12 -33.14 11.57 12.49
N SER A 13 -33.51 12.00 11.28
CA SER A 13 -32.68 12.85 10.41
C SER A 13 -33.55 13.85 9.68
N GLY A 14 -32.95 14.87 9.04
CA GLY A 14 -33.76 15.86 8.35
C GLY A 14 -32.99 16.99 7.70
N THR A 15 -33.64 18.15 7.59
CA THR A 15 -33.06 19.35 7.00
C THR A 15 -33.46 20.61 7.74
N VAL A 16 -32.63 21.65 7.61
CA VAL A 16 -32.92 23.03 7.97
C VAL A 16 -32.88 23.89 6.71
N LYS A 17 -33.91 24.70 6.49
CA LYS A 17 -34.01 25.64 5.37
C LYS A 17 -34.10 27.06 5.89
N PHE A 18 -33.28 27.96 5.33
CA PHE A 18 -33.37 29.39 5.56
C PHE A 18 -34.00 30.06 4.35
N GLU A 19 -35.01 30.90 4.59
CA GLU A 19 -35.67 31.71 3.57
C GLU A 19 -35.67 33.18 3.99
N GLU A 20 -35.15 34.04 3.13
CA GLU A 20 -35.15 35.48 3.35
C GLU A 20 -36.58 36.04 3.23
N ARG A 21 -36.95 36.89 4.18
CA ARG A 21 -38.23 37.61 4.18
C ARG A 21 -38.00 39.06 3.73
N THR A 22 -39.08 39.74 3.35
CA THR A 22 -39.02 41.13 2.85
C THR A 22 -38.53 42.16 3.86
N ASP A 23 -38.49 41.82 5.15
CA ASP A 23 -37.99 42.63 6.25
C ASP A 23 -36.55 42.25 6.68
N ASN A 24 -35.82 41.49 5.83
CA ASN A 24 -34.49 40.90 6.07
C ASN A 24 -34.41 39.91 7.24
N SER A 25 -35.54 39.59 7.89
CA SER A 25 -35.61 38.46 8.82
C SER A 25 -35.55 37.14 8.06
N THR A 26 -35.24 36.06 8.76
CA THR A 26 -35.14 34.72 8.18
C THR A 26 -36.25 33.83 8.69
N LEU A 27 -36.99 33.19 7.79
CA LEU A 27 -37.77 32.01 8.14
C LEU A 27 -36.84 30.81 8.18
N VAL A 28 -36.71 30.22 9.37
CA VAL A 28 -36.00 28.96 9.60
C VAL A 28 -37.03 27.85 9.68
N THR A 29 -36.95 26.91 8.74
CA THR A 29 -37.82 25.73 8.69
C THR A 29 -37.01 24.48 8.96
N ILE A 30 -37.38 23.70 9.99
CA ILE A 30 -36.86 22.36 10.22
C ILE A 30 -37.86 21.33 9.70
N SER A 31 -37.36 20.29 9.04
CA SER A 31 -38.17 19.13 8.62
C SER A 31 -37.42 17.85 8.93
N LEU A 32 -37.95 17.05 9.86
CA LEU A 32 -37.40 15.78 10.32
C LEU A 32 -38.23 14.60 9.84
N THR A 33 -37.54 13.50 9.56
CA THR A 33 -38.12 12.17 9.35
C THR A 33 -37.83 11.32 10.59
N GLY A 34 -38.76 10.46 11.00
CA GLY A 34 -38.61 9.59 12.16
C GLY A 34 -38.85 10.25 13.53
N ALA A 35 -39.02 11.57 13.57
CA ALA A 35 -39.37 12.30 14.78
C ALA A 35 -40.86 12.12 15.16
N SER A 36 -41.14 12.02 16.46
CA SER A 36 -42.51 12.06 16.99
C SER A 36 -42.51 12.75 18.36
N GLY A 37 -43.40 13.72 18.55
CA GLY A 37 -43.45 14.54 19.76
C GLY A 37 -42.80 15.92 19.58
N GLY A 38 -42.71 16.67 20.69
CA GLY A 38 -42.07 17.99 20.73
C GLY A 38 -40.57 17.87 20.95
N HIS A 39 -39.77 18.40 20.03
CA HIS A 39 -38.31 18.35 20.09
C HIS A 39 -37.72 19.77 20.11
N PRO A 40 -37.10 20.20 21.20
CA PRO A 40 -36.37 21.47 21.25
C PRO A 40 -35.28 21.50 20.17
N ALA A 41 -35.12 22.65 19.52
CA ALA A 41 -34.10 22.87 18.52
C ALA A 41 -33.46 24.24 18.71
N HIS A 42 -32.15 24.32 18.46
CA HIS A 42 -31.38 25.54 18.68
C HIS A 42 -30.33 25.71 17.58
N ILE A 43 -30.02 26.96 17.25
CA ILE A 43 -28.79 27.30 16.54
C ILE A 43 -27.70 27.58 17.58
N HIS A 44 -26.56 26.96 17.41
CA HIS A 44 -25.35 27.12 18.21
C HIS A 44 -24.27 27.85 17.42
N ALA A 45 -23.32 28.47 18.12
CA ALA A 45 -22.08 28.99 17.51
C ALA A 45 -21.03 27.88 17.31
N ASN A 46 -20.03 28.13 16.46
CA ASN A 46 -18.94 27.23 16.05
C ASN A 46 -19.42 26.09 15.12
N THR A 47 -18.53 25.15 14.78
CA THR A 47 -18.93 23.91 14.12
C THR A 47 -19.57 22.91 15.08
N ALA A 48 -20.38 22.00 14.55
CA ALA A 48 -20.92 20.87 15.28
C ALA A 48 -19.85 20.01 15.97
N ALA A 49 -18.66 19.89 15.35
CA ALA A 49 -17.53 19.12 15.87
C ALA A 49 -16.83 19.82 17.05
N GLU A 50 -16.78 21.15 17.06
CA GLU A 50 -16.19 21.93 18.16
C GLU A 50 -17.18 22.17 19.30
N THR A 51 -18.48 22.10 19.01
CA THR A 51 -19.59 22.49 19.88
C THR A 51 -19.54 23.98 20.25
N GLY A 52 -20.65 24.49 20.80
CA GLY A 52 -20.69 25.88 21.24
C GLY A 52 -21.98 26.27 21.97
N PRO A 53 -22.04 27.51 22.48
CA PRO A 53 -23.21 28.02 23.16
C PRO A 53 -24.40 28.15 22.21
N ILE A 54 -25.61 28.03 22.77
CA ILE A 54 -26.85 28.35 22.06
C ILE A 54 -26.89 29.86 21.79
N VAL A 55 -27.16 30.23 20.54
CA VAL A 55 -27.28 31.64 20.13
C VAL A 55 -28.70 32.04 19.74
N ILE A 56 -29.50 31.10 19.22
CA ILE A 56 -30.89 31.34 18.80
C ILE A 56 -31.73 30.13 19.21
N ASP A 57 -32.79 30.38 19.97
CA ASP A 57 -33.82 29.40 20.25
C ASP A 57 -34.77 29.28 19.06
N LEU A 58 -35.04 28.05 18.63
CA LEU A 58 -36.02 27.77 17.60
C LEU A 58 -37.29 27.23 18.23
N THR A 59 -38.42 27.44 17.55
CA THR A 59 -39.68 26.79 17.89
C THR A 59 -39.46 25.27 17.91
N GLU A 60 -40.01 24.58 18.90
CA GLU A 60 -39.90 23.12 18.98
C GLU A 60 -40.43 22.47 17.71
N VAL A 61 -39.75 21.42 17.26
CA VAL A 61 -40.24 20.56 16.18
C VAL A 61 -41.47 19.82 16.70
N ASP A 62 -42.60 20.00 16.03
CA ASP A 62 -43.87 19.43 16.43
C ASP A 62 -44.01 17.94 16.07
N ALA A 63 -45.16 17.35 16.43
CA ALA A 63 -45.44 15.94 16.16
C ALA A 63 -45.54 15.58 14.66
N SER A 64 -45.58 16.57 13.76
CA SER A 64 -45.49 16.35 12.31
C SER A 64 -44.05 16.31 11.80
N GLY A 65 -43.06 16.49 12.69
CA GLY A 65 -41.65 16.58 12.35
C GLY A 65 -41.26 17.95 11.79
N LYS A 66 -42.05 19.01 12.01
CA LYS A 66 -41.79 20.34 11.45
C LYS A 66 -41.67 21.43 12.51
N SER A 67 -40.84 22.42 12.22
CA SER A 67 -40.76 23.68 12.97
C SER A 67 -40.59 24.85 12.00
N GLU A 68 -41.19 25.98 12.34
CA GLU A 68 -41.00 27.25 11.65
C GLU A 68 -40.72 28.35 12.68
N THR A 69 -39.62 29.09 12.49
CA THR A 69 -39.22 30.19 13.38
C THR A 69 -38.82 31.41 12.55
N ILE A 70 -39.33 32.59 12.90
CA ILE A 70 -38.87 33.85 12.31
C ILE A 70 -37.74 34.40 13.18
N VAL A 71 -36.55 34.46 12.60
CA VAL A 71 -35.33 34.94 13.26
C VAL A 71 -34.98 36.33 12.73
N SER A 72 -34.90 37.30 13.63
CA SER A 72 -34.42 38.67 13.35
C SER A 72 -33.40 39.17 14.38
N ALA A 73 -33.21 38.44 15.47
CA ALA A 73 -32.20 38.70 16.50
C ALA A 73 -31.76 37.38 17.15
N LYS A 74 -30.58 37.39 17.76
CA LYS A 74 -30.08 36.35 18.68
C LYS A 74 -30.79 36.45 20.03
N ASN A 75 -30.61 35.44 20.87
CA ASN A 75 -31.18 35.38 22.23
C ASN A 75 -30.73 36.56 23.13
N ASP A 76 -29.58 37.18 22.85
CA ASP A 76 -29.08 38.36 23.56
C ASP A 76 -29.66 39.70 23.06
N GLY A 77 -30.53 39.67 22.05
CA GLY A 77 -31.13 40.85 21.42
C GLY A 77 -30.31 41.47 20.29
N THR A 78 -29.13 40.93 19.97
CA THR A 78 -28.33 41.38 18.81
C THR A 78 -29.06 41.05 17.52
N ALA A 79 -29.29 42.04 16.66
CA ALA A 79 -29.92 41.83 15.36
C ALA A 79 -29.11 40.87 14.47
N ILE A 80 -29.79 40.03 13.71
CA ILE A 80 -29.17 39.11 12.74
C ILE A 80 -30.03 39.03 11.48
N THR A 81 -29.41 39.24 10.33
CA THR A 81 -30.08 39.21 9.02
C THR A 81 -30.00 37.82 8.38
N TYR A 82 -30.75 37.63 7.30
CA TYR A 82 -30.57 36.45 6.43
C TYR A 82 -29.14 36.27 5.95
N ASN A 83 -28.51 37.35 5.47
CA ASN A 83 -27.14 37.29 4.99
C ASN A 83 -26.16 36.91 6.11
N ASP A 84 -26.41 37.36 7.35
CA ASP A 84 -25.59 36.96 8.50
C ASP A 84 -25.76 35.48 8.80
N LEU A 85 -26.99 34.93 8.76
CA LEU A 85 -27.25 33.51 9.04
C LEU A 85 -26.65 32.56 8.00
N ILE A 86 -26.66 32.91 6.71
CA ILE A 86 -26.06 32.06 5.67
C ILE A 86 -24.53 32.09 5.68
N ASN A 87 -23.91 33.05 6.36
CA ASN A 87 -22.48 33.15 6.59
C ASN A 87 -22.10 32.85 8.05
N PHE A 88 -23.06 32.40 8.86
CA PHE A 88 -22.86 32.22 10.29
C PHE A 88 -21.96 31.02 10.55
N ASP A 89 -21.02 31.19 11.49
CA ASP A 89 -20.27 30.11 12.10
C ASP A 89 -21.16 29.40 13.13
N GLY A 90 -21.92 28.41 12.67
CA GLY A 90 -22.86 27.72 13.51
C GLY A 90 -23.30 26.36 13.03
N TYR A 91 -24.04 25.70 13.90
CA TYR A 91 -24.69 24.42 13.65
C TYR A 91 -26.06 24.38 14.34
N VAL A 92 -26.91 23.43 13.93
CA VAL A 92 -28.22 23.19 14.53
C VAL A 92 -28.20 21.87 15.28
N ASN A 93 -28.79 21.87 16.47
CA ASN A 93 -29.10 20.69 17.26
C ASN A 93 -30.62 20.49 17.35
N VAL A 94 -31.05 19.24 17.33
CA VAL A 94 -32.39 18.82 17.74
C VAL A 94 -32.27 17.85 18.91
N HIS A 95 -32.95 18.16 20.00
CA HIS A 95 -32.91 17.39 21.24
C HIS A 95 -34.07 16.40 21.35
N LYS A 96 -33.93 15.38 22.19
CA LYS A 96 -34.97 14.35 22.37
C LYS A 96 -36.26 14.92 22.95
N SER A 97 -36.18 15.70 24.01
CA SER A 97 -37.33 16.38 24.62
C SER A 97 -36.86 17.50 25.55
N ALA A 98 -37.78 18.38 25.99
CA ALA A 98 -37.47 19.42 26.98
C ALA A 98 -36.94 18.86 28.32
N SER A 99 -37.28 17.61 28.66
CA SER A 99 -36.75 16.92 29.86
C SER A 99 -35.44 16.17 29.62
N GLU A 100 -35.02 15.98 28.36
CA GLU A 100 -33.84 15.20 27.97
C GLU A 100 -32.95 16.00 27.00
N LEU A 101 -32.64 17.26 27.33
CA LEU A 101 -31.83 18.16 26.50
C LEU A 101 -30.39 17.65 26.26
N SER A 102 -29.86 16.77 27.10
CA SER A 102 -28.54 16.17 26.87
C SER A 102 -28.53 15.13 25.75
N THR A 103 -29.71 14.63 25.35
CA THR A 103 -29.84 13.59 24.32
C THR A 103 -30.17 14.26 22.99
N LEU A 104 -29.24 14.21 22.04
CA LEU A 104 -29.44 14.72 20.69
C LEU A 104 -30.05 13.65 19.78
N LEU A 105 -30.99 14.07 18.93
CA LEU A 105 -31.59 13.23 17.91
C LEU A 105 -30.95 13.45 16.54
N ALA A 106 -30.74 14.72 16.18
CA ALA A 106 -30.14 15.10 14.92
C ALA A 106 -29.30 16.39 15.05
N GLN A 107 -28.28 16.52 14.20
CA GLN A 107 -27.35 17.66 14.21
C GLN A 107 -26.85 17.98 12.80
N GLY A 108 -26.56 19.25 12.51
CA GLY A 108 -25.92 19.60 11.25
C GLY A 108 -25.35 21.01 11.20
N ASP A 109 -24.21 21.13 10.52
CA ASP A 109 -23.56 22.42 10.27
C ASP A 109 -24.38 23.30 9.31
N ILE A 110 -24.42 24.60 9.60
CA ILE A 110 -25.13 25.60 8.81
C ILE A 110 -24.18 26.71 8.35
N GLY A 111 -24.70 27.66 7.57
CA GLY A 111 -23.96 28.85 7.20
C GLY A 111 -22.64 28.55 6.49
N GLN A 112 -21.55 29.11 7.00
CA GLN A 112 -20.20 28.92 6.46
C GLN A 112 -19.59 27.55 6.80
N ASN A 113 -20.14 26.83 7.79
CA ASN A 113 -19.67 25.51 8.21
C ASN A 113 -20.24 24.39 7.34
N ALA A 114 -21.30 24.67 6.57
CA ALA A 114 -21.93 23.68 5.71
C ALA A 114 -20.91 23.04 4.75
N LEU A 115 -21.02 21.72 4.57
CA LEU A 115 -20.16 20.98 3.64
C LEU A 115 -20.48 21.34 2.19
N THR A 116 -19.45 21.39 1.34
CA THR A 116 -19.60 21.63 -0.10
C THR A 116 -20.02 20.36 -0.85
N GLY A 117 -19.83 19.19 -0.23
CA GLY A 117 -19.99 17.87 -0.84
C GLY A 117 -18.71 17.31 -1.46
N LYS A 118 -17.60 18.07 -1.47
CA LYS A 118 -16.29 17.50 -1.81
C LYS A 118 -15.69 16.78 -0.59
N SER A 119 -15.15 15.59 -0.83
CA SER A 119 -14.38 14.86 0.16
C SER A 119 -13.29 14.01 -0.47
N GLU A 120 -12.27 13.69 0.31
CA GLU A 120 -11.25 12.67 0.02
C GLU A 120 -11.32 11.63 1.13
N SER A 121 -11.27 10.34 0.77
CA SER A 121 -11.38 9.22 1.70
C SER A 121 -10.17 8.31 1.56
N TYR A 122 -9.62 7.88 2.69
CA TYR A 122 -8.48 6.99 2.75
C TYR A 122 -8.77 5.82 3.69
N ASP A 123 -8.32 4.63 3.31
CA ASP A 123 -8.45 3.44 4.15
C ASP A 123 -7.46 3.48 5.31
N LEU A 124 -7.94 3.09 6.49
CA LEU A 124 -7.13 2.86 7.69
C LEU A 124 -7.03 1.36 7.91
N GLU A 125 -5.89 0.80 7.55
CA GLU A 125 -5.60 -0.61 7.66
C GLU A 125 -5.37 -1.02 9.11
N GLU A 126 -5.65 -2.28 9.41
CA GLU A 126 -5.34 -2.92 10.69
C GLU A 126 -3.84 -2.83 10.99
N ALA A 127 -3.50 -2.47 12.24
CA ALA A 127 -2.12 -2.34 12.68
C ALA A 127 -1.71 -3.44 13.68
N MET A 128 -1.70 -3.15 14.98
CA MET A 128 -1.18 -4.07 16.01
C MET A 128 -2.28 -4.85 16.72
N VAL A 129 -3.54 -4.43 16.58
CA VAL A 129 -4.69 -5.07 17.22
C VAL A 129 -5.61 -5.62 16.15
N ALA A 130 -5.72 -6.94 16.12
CA ALA A 130 -6.50 -7.64 15.11
C ALA A 130 -8.00 -7.29 15.16
N GLY A 131 -8.61 -7.14 13.99
CA GLY A 131 -10.03 -6.87 13.79
C GLY A 131 -10.42 -5.40 13.83
N ILE A 132 -9.47 -4.46 13.86
CA ILE A 132 -9.74 -3.01 13.89
C ILE A 132 -9.19 -2.34 12.65
N SER A 133 -10.08 -1.83 11.80
CA SER A 133 -9.77 -1.09 10.58
C SER A 133 -10.91 -0.13 10.25
N GLY A 134 -10.75 0.75 9.26
CA GLY A 134 -11.79 1.70 8.92
C GLY A 134 -11.37 2.69 7.85
N THR A 135 -11.91 3.90 7.91
CA THR A 135 -11.61 4.98 6.97
C THR A 135 -11.39 6.30 7.69
N VAL A 136 -10.69 7.20 7.01
CA VAL A 136 -10.64 8.63 7.34
C VAL A 136 -11.09 9.44 6.13
N GLU A 137 -12.02 10.36 6.35
CA GLU A 137 -12.59 11.22 5.32
C GLU A 137 -12.34 12.69 5.64
N PHE A 138 -11.75 13.42 4.69
CA PHE A 138 -11.53 14.85 4.75
C PHE A 138 -12.62 15.54 3.94
N LYS A 139 -13.48 16.33 4.58
CA LYS A 139 -14.65 16.99 3.96
C LYS A 139 -14.47 18.50 3.91
N GLU A 140 -14.69 19.09 2.74
CA GLU A 140 -14.56 20.54 2.54
C GLU A 140 -15.78 21.28 3.12
N ARG A 141 -15.51 22.26 3.99
CA ARG A 141 -16.50 23.25 4.44
C ARG A 141 -16.52 24.47 3.51
N LYS A 142 -17.64 25.20 3.46
CA LYS A 142 -17.79 26.39 2.62
C LYS A 142 -16.78 27.51 2.95
N ASN A 143 -16.32 27.61 4.19
CA ASN A 143 -15.28 28.54 4.61
C ASN A 143 -13.85 28.08 4.21
N GLY A 144 -13.68 26.90 3.60
CA GLY A 144 -12.39 26.33 3.18
C GLY A 144 -11.69 25.49 4.26
N GLU A 145 -12.24 25.43 5.46
CA GLU A 145 -11.78 24.55 6.54
C GLU A 145 -12.11 23.09 6.23
N THR A 146 -11.51 22.18 7.00
CA THR A 146 -11.66 20.74 6.78
C THR A 146 -12.32 20.07 7.97
N LEU A 147 -13.42 19.35 7.74
CA LEU A 147 -13.92 18.38 8.70
C LEU A 147 -13.26 17.03 8.44
N VAL A 148 -12.46 16.55 9.40
CA VAL A 148 -11.88 15.20 9.38
C VAL A 148 -12.80 14.26 10.13
N VAL A 149 -13.26 13.20 9.48
CA VAL A 149 -14.11 12.15 10.06
C VAL A 149 -13.34 10.85 10.04
N ILE A 150 -13.19 10.19 11.18
CA ILE A 150 -12.64 8.82 11.26
C ILE A 150 -13.79 7.89 11.61
N GLU A 151 -13.91 6.78 10.89
CA GLU A 151 -14.88 5.72 11.17
C GLU A 151 -14.14 4.38 11.24
N LEU A 152 -14.03 3.81 12.44
CA LEU A 152 -13.43 2.50 12.70
C LEU A 152 -14.51 1.45 12.97
N SER A 153 -14.26 0.24 12.46
CA SER A 153 -14.96 -0.97 12.86
C SER A 153 -14.13 -1.77 13.86
N GLY A 154 -14.80 -2.53 14.74
CA GLY A 154 -14.14 -3.44 15.69
C GLY A 154 -13.66 -2.80 16.99
N THR A 155 -13.92 -1.50 17.22
CA THR A 155 -13.62 -0.85 18.51
C THR A 155 -14.55 -1.36 19.62
N SER A 156 -14.16 -1.14 20.87
CA SER A 156 -14.90 -1.59 22.06
C SER A 156 -15.50 -0.42 22.84
N ALA A 157 -16.76 -0.56 23.27
CA ALA A 157 -17.44 0.45 24.07
C ALA A 157 -16.67 0.81 25.35
N GLY A 158 -16.62 2.11 25.65
CA GLY A 158 -15.82 2.67 26.75
C GLY A 158 -14.37 2.98 26.38
N GLY A 159 -13.92 2.62 25.17
CA GLY A 159 -12.65 3.06 24.62
C GLY A 159 -12.67 4.54 24.25
N SER A 160 -11.53 5.21 24.38
CA SER A 160 -11.27 6.54 23.83
C SER A 160 -9.89 6.50 23.21
N HIS A 161 -9.84 6.64 21.88
CA HIS A 161 -8.68 6.28 21.08
C HIS A 161 -8.07 7.54 20.45
N PRO A 162 -6.93 8.05 20.95
CA PRO A 162 -6.27 9.22 20.36
C PRO A 162 -5.96 9.00 18.89
N ALA A 163 -6.13 10.04 18.08
CA ALA A 163 -5.87 9.98 16.64
C ALA A 163 -5.07 11.21 16.20
N HIS A 164 -4.17 11.01 15.24
CA HIS A 164 -3.30 12.07 14.76
C HIS A 164 -3.07 11.97 13.25
N VAL A 165 -2.81 13.10 12.63
CA VAL A 165 -2.13 13.16 11.32
C VAL A 165 -0.64 13.32 11.56
N HIS A 166 0.16 12.44 10.97
CA HIS A 166 1.61 12.44 11.02
C HIS A 166 2.23 12.89 9.70
N ALA A 167 3.49 13.32 9.75
CA ALA A 167 4.31 13.59 8.57
C ALA A 167 4.80 12.29 7.87
N ASN A 168 5.11 12.40 6.58
CA ASN A 168 5.68 11.34 5.73
C ASN A 168 4.74 10.15 5.49
N THR A 169 5.27 9.03 4.99
CA THR A 169 4.52 7.78 4.85
C THR A 169 4.49 6.98 6.16
N VAL A 170 3.54 6.05 6.30
CA VAL A 170 3.51 5.05 7.38
C VAL A 170 4.83 4.29 7.49
N ALA A 171 5.45 3.98 6.35
CA ALA A 171 6.70 3.20 6.30
C ALA A 171 7.91 4.00 6.84
N GLU A 172 7.93 5.32 6.65
CA GLU A 172 8.99 6.21 7.15
C GLU A 172 8.71 6.68 8.59
N GLY A 173 7.43 6.76 8.98
CA GLY A 173 6.99 7.41 10.21
C GLY A 173 7.24 8.93 10.17
N GLY A 174 6.78 9.62 11.21
CA GLY A 174 7.00 11.06 11.31
C GLY A 174 6.40 11.70 12.55
N ALA A 175 6.71 12.99 12.71
CA ALA A 175 6.15 13.80 13.78
C ALA A 175 4.63 13.95 13.63
N ILE A 176 3.93 14.13 14.75
CA ILE A 176 2.53 14.54 14.75
C ILE A 176 2.46 15.98 14.23
N LEU A 177 1.58 16.21 13.25
CA LEU A 177 1.33 17.52 12.65
C LEU A 177 -0.05 18.07 13.04
N VAL A 178 -1.04 17.19 13.20
CA VAL A 178 -2.40 17.57 13.63
C VAL A 178 -2.90 16.57 14.66
N SER A 179 -3.29 17.08 15.82
CA SER A 179 -4.03 16.33 16.81
C SER A 179 -5.52 16.30 16.46
N LEU A 180 -6.10 15.10 16.41
CA LEU A 180 -7.52 14.91 16.12
C LEU A 180 -8.28 14.56 17.41
N ASN A 181 -9.59 14.79 17.41
CA ASN A 181 -10.45 14.29 18.47
C ASN A 181 -10.34 12.77 18.58
N ASN A 182 -10.37 12.25 19.81
CA ASN A 182 -10.32 10.81 20.06
C ASN A 182 -11.49 10.11 19.35
N VAL A 183 -11.22 8.94 18.77
CA VAL A 183 -12.25 8.04 18.26
C VAL A 183 -12.98 7.43 19.45
N ASP A 184 -14.29 7.61 19.51
CA ASP A 184 -15.14 7.03 20.54
C ASP A 184 -15.27 5.52 20.31
N GLY A 185 -14.90 4.71 21.30
CA GLY A 185 -14.83 3.26 21.13
C GLY A 185 -16.19 2.57 20.98
N ALA A 186 -17.29 3.22 21.41
CA ALA A 186 -18.63 2.65 21.28
C ALA A 186 -19.22 2.83 19.88
N SER A 187 -19.01 3.99 19.27
CA SER A 187 -19.47 4.32 17.92
C SER A 187 -18.43 4.00 16.84
N GLY A 188 -17.15 4.00 17.19
CA GLY A 188 -16.04 3.94 16.24
C GLY A 188 -15.78 5.26 15.52
N ILE A 189 -16.43 6.36 15.93
CA ILE A 189 -16.44 7.62 15.16
C ILE A 189 -15.65 8.71 15.88
N SER A 190 -14.91 9.51 15.10
CA SER A 190 -14.39 10.83 15.49
C SER A 190 -14.72 11.88 14.43
N LYS A 191 -14.99 13.12 14.85
CA LYS A 191 -15.19 14.28 13.98
C LYS A 191 -14.34 15.43 14.51
N THR A 192 -13.46 16.01 13.69
CA THR A 192 -12.56 17.11 14.07
C THR A 192 -12.61 18.23 13.03
N ASN A 193 -12.78 19.48 13.46
CA ASN A 193 -12.59 20.63 12.59
C ASN A 193 -11.09 21.01 12.56
N VAL A 194 -10.50 21.10 11.37
CA VAL A 194 -9.07 21.41 11.20
C VAL A 194 -8.91 22.68 10.37
N THR A 195 -8.26 23.66 10.97
CA THR A 195 -7.98 24.99 10.39
C THR A 195 -6.48 25.31 10.34
N GLN A 196 -5.70 24.64 11.20
CA GLN A 196 -4.26 24.77 11.33
C GLN A 196 -3.64 23.49 11.90
N MET A 197 -2.33 23.35 11.73
CA MET A 197 -1.50 22.34 12.38
C MET A 197 -1.27 22.69 13.85
N ASP A 198 -0.73 21.74 14.61
CA ASP A 198 -0.42 21.89 16.04
C ASP A 198 0.63 22.98 16.31
N ASP A 199 1.47 23.31 15.32
CA ASP A 199 2.44 24.40 15.39
C ASP A 199 1.87 25.79 15.05
N GLY A 200 0.57 25.86 14.70
CA GLY A 200 -0.12 27.08 14.30
C GLY A 200 -0.09 27.38 12.81
N THR A 201 0.54 26.56 11.98
CA THR A 201 0.55 26.73 10.52
C THR A 201 -0.87 26.51 9.95
N PRO A 202 -1.49 27.49 9.27
CA PRO A 202 -2.80 27.31 8.67
C PRO A 202 -2.82 26.21 7.61
N VAL A 203 -3.91 25.43 7.55
CA VAL A 203 -4.13 24.40 6.54
C VAL A 203 -5.57 24.43 6.03
N THR A 204 -5.75 24.35 4.71
CA THR A 204 -7.06 24.36 4.03
C THR A 204 -7.37 23.00 3.39
N TYR A 205 -8.64 22.76 3.08
CA TYR A 205 -9.08 21.51 2.43
C TYR A 205 -8.24 21.13 1.21
N SER A 206 -7.97 22.09 0.32
CA SER A 206 -7.24 21.87 -0.93
C SER A 206 -5.80 21.37 -0.75
N GLN A 207 -5.21 21.49 0.44
CA GLN A 207 -3.85 21.06 0.71
C GLN A 207 -3.77 19.58 1.08
N TRP A 208 -4.88 18.95 1.49
CA TRP A 208 -4.88 17.56 1.94
C TRP A 208 -4.64 16.55 0.82
N ALA A 209 -5.06 16.85 -0.41
CA ALA A 209 -4.90 15.95 -1.55
C ALA A 209 -3.43 15.66 -1.91
N ASP A 210 -2.54 16.64 -1.70
CA ASP A 210 -1.10 16.53 -1.96
C ASP A 210 -0.29 16.40 -0.66
N PHE A 211 -0.96 16.21 0.48
CA PHE A 211 -0.30 16.23 1.78
C PHE A 211 0.62 15.03 1.95
N ASN A 212 1.86 15.28 2.40
CA ASN A 212 2.81 14.24 2.74
C ASN A 212 2.58 13.74 4.18
N GLY A 213 1.60 12.87 4.37
CA GLY A 213 1.28 12.36 5.69
C GLY A 213 0.60 10.99 5.72
N TYR A 214 0.31 10.57 6.95
CA TYR A 214 -0.51 9.40 7.25
C TYR A 214 -1.35 9.67 8.50
N VAL A 215 -2.49 8.98 8.63
CA VAL A 215 -3.34 9.02 9.82
C VAL A 215 -3.07 7.78 10.67
N GLN A 216 -3.08 7.94 11.98
CA GLN A 216 -2.87 6.86 12.95
C GLN A 216 -3.81 6.99 14.14
N VAL A 217 -4.40 5.86 14.56
CA VAL A 217 -5.25 5.76 15.74
C VAL A 217 -4.60 4.84 16.78
N HIS A 218 -4.52 5.33 18.01
CA HIS A 218 -3.85 4.68 19.14
C HIS A 218 -4.86 3.96 20.05
N MET A 219 -4.38 2.99 20.83
CA MET A 219 -5.22 2.23 21.76
C MET A 219 -5.83 3.11 22.87
N SER A 220 -5.02 3.92 23.54
CA SER A 220 -5.48 4.87 24.57
C SER A 220 -4.38 5.89 24.89
N GLU A 221 -4.71 6.94 25.65
CA GLU A 221 -3.72 7.91 26.14
C GLU A 221 -2.60 7.28 26.97
N SER A 222 -2.88 6.20 27.71
CA SER A 222 -1.87 5.45 28.48
C SER A 222 -1.10 4.43 27.66
N GLU A 223 -1.56 4.11 26.44
CA GLU A 223 -1.00 3.06 25.57
C GLU A 223 -0.77 3.58 24.14
N LEU A 224 -0.17 4.76 24.01
CA LEU A 224 0.13 5.37 22.70
C LEU A 224 1.08 4.51 21.82
N GLY A 225 1.82 3.56 22.41
CA GLY A 225 2.65 2.63 21.64
C GLY A 225 1.86 1.56 20.89
N THR A 226 0.61 1.29 21.29
CA THR A 226 -0.25 0.29 20.66
C THR A 226 -1.11 0.97 19.60
N ILE A 227 -0.91 0.60 18.35
CA ILE A 227 -1.61 1.20 17.20
C ILE A 227 -2.78 0.32 16.79
N LEU A 228 -3.97 0.92 16.67
CA LEU A 228 -5.18 0.22 16.26
C LEU A 228 -5.28 0.13 14.74
N ALA A 229 -5.30 1.29 14.08
CA ALA A 229 -5.41 1.40 12.64
C ALA A 229 -4.57 2.58 12.12
N ARG A 230 -4.11 2.50 10.87
CA ARG A 230 -3.32 3.56 10.22
C ARG A 230 -3.40 3.49 8.71
N GLY A 231 -3.21 4.62 8.03
CA GLY A 231 -3.24 4.68 6.58
C GLY A 231 -2.54 5.91 6.02
N ASP A 232 -1.84 5.73 4.89
CA ASP A 232 -1.23 6.83 4.14
C ASP A 232 -2.33 7.73 3.54
N ILE A 233 -2.11 9.05 3.54
CA ILE A 233 -3.06 10.03 3.00
C ILE A 233 -2.40 10.91 1.93
N GLY A 234 -3.22 11.67 1.20
CA GLY A 234 -2.76 12.66 0.23
C GLY A 234 -1.87 12.04 -0.85
N GLN A 235 -0.69 12.62 -1.05
CA GLN A 235 0.23 12.17 -2.11
C GLN A 235 0.81 10.76 -1.86
N ASN A 236 0.66 10.23 -0.64
CA ASN A 236 1.14 8.92 -0.25
C ASN A 236 0.13 7.81 -0.56
N GLU A 237 -1.12 8.13 -0.88
CA GLU A 237 -2.14 7.14 -1.24
C GLU A 237 -1.65 6.19 -2.36
N LEU A 238 -1.99 4.91 -2.24
CA LEU A 238 -1.69 3.93 -3.29
C LEU A 238 -2.67 4.08 -4.47
N THR A 239 -2.16 3.97 -5.69
CA THR A 239 -3.01 4.06 -6.90
C THR A 239 -3.78 2.77 -7.18
N GLY A 240 -3.46 1.69 -6.46
CA GLY A 240 -3.93 0.33 -6.73
C GLY A 240 -3.07 -0.43 -7.77
N LYS A 241 -2.14 0.22 -8.47
CA LYS A 241 -1.16 -0.50 -9.29
C LYS A 241 -0.12 -1.17 -8.41
N SER A 242 0.16 -2.45 -8.68
CA SER A 242 1.20 -3.18 -7.98
C SER A 242 1.77 -4.31 -8.84
N GLU A 243 3.03 -4.66 -8.58
CA GLU A 243 3.69 -5.84 -9.14
C GLU A 243 4.29 -6.67 -8.00
N THR A 244 4.23 -8.00 -8.08
CA THR A 244 4.76 -8.89 -7.03
C THR A 244 5.76 -9.89 -7.61
N TYR A 245 6.91 -9.98 -6.95
CA TYR A 245 8.02 -10.86 -7.32
C TYR A 245 8.24 -11.93 -6.26
N THR A 246 8.53 -13.15 -6.68
CA THR A 246 8.88 -14.26 -5.78
C THR A 246 10.33 -14.14 -5.32
N LEU A 247 10.55 -14.28 -4.01
CA LEU A 247 11.86 -14.43 -3.40
C LEU A 247 12.08 -15.90 -3.03
N ASN A 248 13.00 -16.54 -3.75
CA ASN A 248 13.32 -17.94 -3.59
C ASN A 248 14.39 -18.15 -2.50
N PRO A 249 14.35 -19.27 -1.78
CA PRO A 249 15.31 -19.60 -0.73
C PRO A 249 16.72 -19.79 -1.28
N LYS A 250 17.73 -19.34 -0.53
CA LYS A 250 19.16 -19.48 -0.89
C LYS A 250 19.99 -20.26 0.12
N SER A 251 19.44 -20.57 1.29
CA SER A 251 20.10 -21.34 2.35
C SER A 251 19.09 -22.23 3.09
N ASP A 252 19.59 -23.07 3.99
CA ASP A 252 18.81 -23.76 5.02
C ASP A 252 18.86 -22.92 6.32
N PRO A 253 17.74 -22.61 7.01
CA PRO A 253 16.35 -22.96 6.69
C PRO A 253 15.84 -22.34 5.40
N ASN A 254 14.89 -23.04 4.76
CA ASN A 254 14.28 -22.71 3.48
C ASN A 254 13.35 -21.47 3.55
N ILE A 255 13.94 -20.30 3.78
CA ILE A 255 13.22 -19.02 3.89
C ILE A 255 12.84 -18.52 2.49
N SER A 256 11.56 -18.25 2.27
CA SER A 256 11.05 -17.80 0.97
C SER A 256 9.93 -16.78 1.15
N GLY A 257 9.58 -16.05 0.10
CA GLY A 257 8.56 -15.02 0.23
C GLY A 257 8.31 -14.24 -1.04
N THR A 258 7.86 -13.00 -0.86
CA THR A 258 7.55 -12.10 -1.95
C THR A 258 8.06 -10.69 -1.67
N ALA A 259 8.37 -9.96 -2.74
CA ALA A 259 8.51 -8.52 -2.73
C ALA A 259 7.39 -7.90 -3.59
N THR A 260 6.56 -7.04 -3.01
CA THR A 260 5.47 -6.34 -3.69
C THR A 260 5.83 -4.88 -3.84
N PHE A 261 5.77 -4.37 -5.07
CA PHE A 261 5.98 -2.96 -5.41
C PHE A 261 4.61 -2.36 -5.67
N ALA A 262 4.21 -1.35 -4.89
CA ALA A 262 2.94 -0.64 -5.06
C ALA A 262 3.19 0.84 -5.39
N GLU A 263 2.50 1.35 -6.40
CA GLU A 263 2.62 2.74 -6.86
C GLU A 263 1.88 3.68 -5.90
N ARG A 264 2.56 4.73 -5.45
CA ARG A 264 1.95 5.87 -4.74
C ARG A 264 1.53 6.95 -5.73
N ARG A 265 0.56 7.79 -5.35
CA ARG A 265 0.07 8.91 -6.18
C ARG A 265 1.18 9.88 -6.62
N ASN A 266 2.21 10.09 -5.79
CA ASN A 266 3.39 10.90 -6.16
C ASN A 266 4.40 10.19 -7.08
N GLY A 267 4.13 8.97 -7.54
CA GLY A 267 5.01 8.19 -8.43
C GLY A 267 6.12 7.43 -7.70
N ASN A 268 6.25 7.56 -6.38
CA ASN A 268 7.15 6.76 -5.57
C ASN A 268 6.63 5.31 -5.44
N THR A 269 7.49 4.41 -4.99
CA THR A 269 7.15 3.00 -4.80
C THR A 269 7.18 2.60 -3.34
N LEU A 270 6.08 2.04 -2.84
CA LEU A 270 6.11 1.27 -1.61
C LEU A 270 6.59 -0.15 -1.93
N VAL A 271 7.77 -0.51 -1.44
CA VAL A 271 8.31 -1.88 -1.50
C VAL A 271 8.00 -2.60 -0.19
N THR A 272 7.20 -3.65 -0.26
CA THR A 272 6.88 -4.53 0.87
C THR A 272 7.53 -5.89 0.66
N ILE A 273 8.43 -6.31 1.55
CA ILE A 273 8.94 -7.68 1.58
C ILE A 273 8.17 -8.46 2.63
N LYS A 274 7.73 -9.66 2.27
CA LYS A 274 7.10 -10.63 3.18
C LYS A 274 7.75 -11.98 3.01
N LEU A 275 8.47 -12.42 4.04
CA LEU A 275 9.13 -13.72 4.12
C LEU A 275 8.38 -14.67 5.05
N ASN A 276 8.45 -15.95 4.73
CA ASN A 276 7.98 -17.06 5.54
C ASN A 276 9.18 -17.84 6.05
N GLY A 277 9.11 -18.31 7.30
CA GLY A 277 10.16 -19.13 7.92
C GLY A 277 11.28 -18.34 8.60
N THR A 278 11.15 -17.02 8.75
CA THR A 278 12.04 -16.21 9.60
C THR A 278 11.80 -16.51 11.09
N SER A 279 12.74 -16.08 11.95
CA SER A 279 12.68 -16.30 13.40
C SER A 279 12.65 -14.98 14.16
N ALA A 280 11.88 -14.93 15.25
CA ALA A 280 11.80 -13.75 16.12
C ALA A 280 13.17 -13.30 16.63
N GLY A 281 13.41 -11.98 16.59
CA GLY A 281 14.70 -11.37 16.90
C GLY A 281 15.71 -11.37 15.74
N GLY A 282 15.36 -11.96 14.59
CA GLY A 282 16.10 -11.77 13.34
C GLY A 282 15.96 -10.34 12.81
N ASP A 283 17.01 -9.85 12.17
CA ASP A 283 17.05 -8.55 11.50
C ASP A 283 17.84 -8.75 10.20
N HIS A 284 17.13 -8.77 9.07
CA HIS A 284 17.64 -9.27 7.80
C HIS A 284 17.80 -8.15 6.78
N PRO A 285 19.03 -7.68 6.50
CA PRO A 285 19.26 -6.65 5.49
C PRO A 285 18.76 -7.06 4.11
N ALA A 286 18.15 -6.12 3.39
CA ALA A 286 17.64 -6.36 2.05
C ALA A 286 18.04 -5.22 1.10
N HIS A 287 18.33 -5.58 -0.16
CA HIS A 287 18.81 -4.63 -1.16
C HIS A 287 18.27 -4.97 -2.54
N ILE A 288 18.08 -3.96 -3.37
CA ILE A 288 17.93 -4.11 -4.83
C ILE A 288 19.32 -3.96 -5.44
N HIS A 289 19.68 -4.91 -6.30
CA HIS A 289 20.91 -4.96 -7.08
C HIS A 289 20.63 -4.76 -8.58
N MET A 290 21.67 -4.40 -9.34
CA MET A 290 21.61 -4.36 -10.81
C MET A 290 21.87 -5.73 -11.46
N ASN A 291 21.42 -5.90 -12.71
CA ASN A 291 21.47 -7.12 -13.54
C ASN A 291 20.52 -8.24 -13.07
N THR A 292 20.64 -9.44 -13.64
CA THR A 292 19.93 -10.61 -13.13
C THR A 292 20.64 -11.19 -11.90
N ALA A 293 19.91 -11.92 -11.06
CA ALA A 293 20.44 -12.60 -9.88
C ALA A 293 21.59 -13.58 -10.19
N VAL A 294 21.56 -14.21 -11.38
CA VAL A 294 22.60 -15.17 -11.82
C VAL A 294 23.87 -14.48 -12.31
N GLU A 295 23.76 -13.29 -12.89
CA GLU A 295 24.92 -12.48 -13.28
C GLU A 295 25.51 -11.72 -12.09
N GLY A 296 24.67 -11.40 -11.10
CA GLY A 296 25.01 -10.57 -9.96
C GLY A 296 25.22 -9.09 -10.33
N GLY A 297 25.46 -8.26 -9.33
CA GLY A 297 25.71 -6.83 -9.55
C GLY A 297 25.83 -6.04 -8.26
N GLY A 298 26.18 -4.76 -8.41
CA GLY A 298 26.24 -3.82 -7.29
C GLY A 298 24.87 -3.51 -6.70
N ILE A 299 24.85 -3.13 -5.42
CA ILE A 299 23.67 -2.61 -4.72
C ILE A 299 23.32 -1.24 -5.30
N VAL A 300 22.04 -1.01 -5.60
CA VAL A 300 21.53 0.26 -6.11
C VAL A 300 20.55 0.95 -5.17
N ILE A 301 19.77 0.19 -4.39
CA ILE A 301 18.79 0.70 -3.42
C ILE A 301 18.89 -0.16 -2.16
N ASP A 302 19.10 0.49 -1.02
CA ASP A 302 18.94 -0.13 0.29
C ASP A 302 17.46 -0.17 0.69
N LEU A 303 17.01 -1.31 1.20
CA LEU A 303 15.66 -1.48 1.72
C LEU A 303 15.71 -1.57 3.25
N THR A 304 14.59 -1.25 3.90
CA THR A 304 14.39 -1.53 5.32
C THR A 304 14.60 -3.02 5.56
N ASN A 305 15.40 -3.36 6.57
CA ASN A 305 15.63 -4.74 6.98
C ASN A 305 14.31 -5.46 7.27
N VAL A 306 14.24 -6.74 6.90
CA VAL A 306 13.10 -7.60 7.22
C VAL A 306 13.16 -7.98 8.69
N ASP A 307 12.15 -7.59 9.46
CA ASP A 307 12.00 -7.98 10.85
C ASP A 307 11.71 -9.50 10.92
N GLY A 308 12.53 -10.24 11.65
CA GLY A 308 12.45 -11.70 11.68
C GLY A 308 11.21 -12.24 12.41
N GLY A 309 10.62 -11.46 13.32
CA GLY A 309 9.43 -11.85 14.07
C GLY A 309 8.15 -11.81 13.24
N SER A 310 7.99 -10.76 12.44
CA SER A 310 6.87 -10.57 11.51
C SER A 310 7.14 -11.15 10.11
N GLY A 311 8.41 -11.32 9.75
CA GLY A 311 8.85 -11.65 8.40
C GLY A 311 8.65 -10.50 7.41
N MET A 312 8.45 -9.26 7.88
CA MET A 312 8.03 -8.15 7.02
C MET A 312 8.98 -6.95 7.06
N SER A 313 9.06 -6.25 5.93
CA SER A 313 9.55 -4.86 5.87
C SER A 313 8.78 -4.04 4.85
N MET A 314 8.82 -2.72 5.04
CA MET A 314 8.23 -1.73 4.16
C MET A 314 9.25 -0.61 3.91
N THR A 315 9.41 -0.20 2.66
CA THR A 315 10.34 0.88 2.27
C THR A 315 9.65 1.80 1.28
N ASN A 316 9.69 3.10 1.52
CA ASN A 316 9.28 4.11 0.55
C ASN A 316 10.47 4.46 -0.36
N VAL A 317 10.45 3.99 -1.61
CA VAL A 317 11.53 4.19 -2.58
C VAL A 317 11.17 5.34 -3.51
N LYS A 318 12.04 6.36 -3.53
CA LYS A 318 11.94 7.57 -4.36
C LYS A 318 13.22 7.90 -5.13
N GLU A 319 14.34 7.33 -4.72
CA GLU A 319 15.65 7.51 -5.33
C GLU A 319 16.55 6.30 -5.07
N LYS A 320 17.64 6.19 -5.84
CA LYS A 320 18.73 5.24 -5.64
C LYS A 320 19.71 5.75 -4.58
N ASN A 321 20.61 4.87 -4.13
CA ASN A 321 21.65 5.21 -3.15
C ASN A 321 22.61 6.32 -3.64
N ASP A 322 22.70 6.58 -4.95
CA ASP A 322 23.50 7.67 -5.52
C ASP A 322 22.75 9.01 -5.61
N GLY A 323 21.50 9.07 -5.14
CA GLY A 323 20.62 10.24 -5.20
C GLY A 323 19.88 10.42 -6.53
N THR A 324 20.01 9.48 -7.47
CA THR A 324 19.23 9.52 -8.72
C THR A 324 17.77 9.18 -8.42
N PRO A 325 16.79 10.06 -8.74
CA PRO A 325 15.37 9.75 -8.57
C PRO A 325 14.97 8.50 -9.36
N ILE A 326 14.02 7.73 -8.83
CA ILE A 326 13.48 6.55 -9.51
C ILE A 326 11.98 6.44 -9.21
N THR A 327 11.17 6.29 -10.26
CA THR A 327 9.72 6.15 -10.16
C THR A 327 9.29 4.69 -10.08
N TYR A 328 8.01 4.45 -9.81
CA TYR A 328 7.40 3.12 -9.92
C TYR A 328 7.57 2.50 -11.31
N ASP A 329 7.26 3.25 -12.37
CA ASP A 329 7.39 2.77 -13.74
C ASP A 329 8.85 2.41 -14.06
N ASP A 330 9.82 3.20 -13.60
CA ASP A 330 11.24 2.87 -13.74
C ASP A 330 11.63 1.58 -13.01
N LEU A 331 11.07 1.33 -11.82
CA LEU A 331 11.39 0.16 -10.99
C LEU A 331 10.82 -1.15 -11.55
N ILE A 332 9.60 -1.13 -12.09
CA ILE A 332 8.97 -2.34 -12.66
C ILE A 332 9.58 -2.75 -14.01
N ASP A 333 10.33 -1.86 -14.66
CA ASP A 333 11.13 -2.15 -15.85
C ASP A 333 12.64 -2.29 -15.53
N PHE A 334 13.03 -2.15 -14.25
CA PHE A 334 14.43 -2.12 -13.86
C PHE A 334 15.14 -3.47 -14.12
N ASN A 335 16.36 -3.39 -14.65
CA ASN A 335 17.26 -4.54 -14.74
C ASN A 335 17.89 -4.83 -13.37
N GLY A 336 17.15 -5.54 -12.52
CA GLY A 336 17.63 -5.84 -11.17
C GLY A 336 17.11 -7.13 -10.56
N TYR A 337 17.58 -7.37 -9.35
CA TYR A 337 17.16 -8.45 -8.46
C TYR A 337 17.22 -8.00 -7.00
N ILE A 338 16.48 -8.69 -6.13
CA ILE A 338 16.50 -8.48 -4.67
C ILE A 338 17.32 -9.58 -4.01
N ASN A 339 18.13 -9.18 -3.04
CA ASN A 339 18.75 -10.06 -2.05
C ASN A 339 18.20 -9.75 -0.66
N VAL A 340 18.04 -10.80 0.14
CA VAL A 340 17.87 -10.70 1.59
C VAL A 340 18.96 -11.51 2.27
N HIS A 341 19.67 -10.88 3.20
CA HIS A 341 20.82 -11.42 3.91
C HIS A 341 20.41 -12.02 5.26
N ASN A 342 21.25 -12.93 5.78
CA ASN A 342 21.01 -13.57 7.07
C ASN A 342 21.05 -12.57 8.23
N SER A 343 22.06 -11.70 8.29
CA SER A 343 22.12 -10.60 9.27
C SER A 343 23.17 -9.56 8.88
N ALA A 344 23.18 -8.40 9.54
CA ALA A 344 24.23 -7.39 9.36
C ALA A 344 25.65 -7.89 9.68
N ASN A 345 25.78 -8.92 10.53
CA ASN A 345 27.06 -9.54 10.87
C ASN A 345 27.45 -10.69 9.92
N ASP A 346 26.54 -11.10 9.04
CA ASP A 346 26.69 -12.20 8.10
C ASP A 346 26.01 -11.86 6.76
N LEU A 347 26.54 -10.85 6.08
CA LEU A 347 26.09 -10.44 4.76
C LEU A 347 26.47 -11.44 3.66
N GLY A 348 27.39 -12.37 3.93
CA GLY A 348 27.78 -13.40 2.96
C GLY A 348 26.69 -14.46 2.75
N THR A 349 25.89 -14.73 3.78
CA THR A 349 24.80 -15.70 3.71
C THR A 349 23.51 -15.03 3.22
N LEU A 350 23.04 -15.44 2.05
CA LEU A 350 21.73 -15.05 1.53
C LEU A 350 20.66 -16.03 2.03
N ILE A 351 19.52 -15.50 2.50
CA ILE A 351 18.38 -16.32 2.92
C ILE A 351 17.31 -16.38 1.83
N ALA A 352 17.11 -15.30 1.08
CA ALA A 352 16.16 -15.24 -0.03
C ALA A 352 16.66 -14.34 -1.16
N GLN A 353 16.30 -14.65 -2.40
CA GLN A 353 16.70 -13.90 -3.60
C GLN A 353 15.64 -14.03 -4.71
N GLY A 354 15.43 -12.98 -5.49
CA GLY A 354 14.52 -13.03 -6.64
C GLY A 354 14.80 -11.94 -7.68
N ASP A 355 14.69 -12.31 -8.95
CA ASP A 355 14.72 -11.35 -10.06
C ASP A 355 13.49 -10.44 -10.03
N ILE A 356 13.68 -9.15 -10.29
CA ILE A 356 12.62 -8.14 -10.33
C ILE A 356 12.57 -7.44 -11.68
N GLY A 357 11.61 -6.54 -11.84
CA GLY A 357 11.48 -5.69 -13.01
C GLY A 357 11.44 -6.50 -14.32
N GLN A 358 12.25 -6.09 -15.29
CA GLN A 358 12.35 -6.75 -16.59
C GLN A 358 12.96 -8.18 -16.52
N ASN A 359 13.62 -8.53 -15.42
CA ASN A 359 14.24 -9.84 -15.23
C ASN A 359 13.25 -10.88 -14.70
N ALA A 360 12.11 -10.46 -14.17
CA ALA A 360 11.11 -11.38 -13.62
C ALA A 360 10.71 -12.47 -14.64
N LEU A 361 10.48 -13.69 -14.14
CA LEU A 361 10.03 -14.81 -14.97
C LEU A 361 8.55 -14.65 -15.32
N THR A 362 8.18 -15.00 -16.55
CA THR A 362 6.77 -14.97 -16.99
C THR A 362 5.98 -16.22 -16.58
N GLY A 363 6.68 -17.24 -16.08
CA GLY A 363 6.13 -18.58 -15.83
C GLY A 363 6.14 -19.50 -17.06
N MET A 364 6.41 -18.96 -18.26
CA MET A 364 6.60 -19.79 -19.45
C MET A 364 7.93 -20.53 -19.37
N SER A 365 7.89 -21.85 -19.56
CA SER A 365 9.09 -22.67 -19.57
C SER A 365 9.00 -23.87 -20.51
N MET A 366 10.16 -24.40 -20.89
CA MET A 366 10.30 -25.64 -21.66
C MET A 366 11.43 -26.46 -21.03
N THR A 367 11.26 -27.79 -20.94
CA THR A 367 12.28 -28.68 -20.36
C THR A 367 12.61 -29.81 -21.33
N TYR A 368 13.89 -30.09 -21.50
CA TYR A 368 14.42 -31.14 -22.36
C TYR A 368 15.26 -32.12 -21.55
N THR A 369 15.21 -33.40 -21.93
CA THR A 369 15.98 -34.46 -21.26
C THR A 369 17.41 -34.50 -21.78
N LEU A 370 18.37 -34.62 -20.87
CA LEU A 370 19.79 -34.89 -21.16
C LEU A 370 20.10 -36.35 -20.82
N ASN A 371 20.35 -37.15 -21.85
CA ASN A 371 20.61 -38.57 -21.75
C ASN A 371 22.10 -38.84 -21.50
N GLU A 372 22.38 -39.83 -20.65
CA GLU A 372 23.73 -40.30 -20.35
C GLU A 372 24.50 -40.69 -21.61
N GLN A 373 25.79 -40.34 -21.63
CA GLN A 373 26.76 -40.73 -22.64
C GLN A 373 27.99 -41.37 -21.99
N ASN A 374 28.70 -42.20 -22.75
CA ASN A 374 30.00 -42.79 -22.37
C ASN A 374 30.00 -43.57 -21.03
N ASN A 375 28.86 -44.17 -20.65
CA ASN A 375 28.68 -44.83 -19.35
C ASN A 375 29.10 -43.93 -18.16
N SER A 376 28.87 -42.62 -18.28
CA SER A 376 29.27 -41.63 -17.28
C SER A 376 28.50 -41.76 -15.97
N GLY A 377 27.33 -42.40 -15.99
CA GLY A 377 26.35 -42.38 -14.90
C GLY A 377 25.65 -41.03 -14.72
N VAL A 378 25.89 -40.05 -15.60
CA VAL A 378 25.36 -38.69 -15.50
C VAL A 378 24.21 -38.48 -16.47
N SER A 379 23.06 -38.04 -15.99
CA SER A 379 21.89 -37.68 -16.81
C SER A 379 21.07 -36.60 -16.11
N GLY A 380 20.13 -35.97 -16.82
CA GLY A 380 19.34 -34.90 -16.21
C GLY A 380 18.44 -34.16 -17.18
N SER A 381 18.30 -32.87 -16.98
CA SER A 381 17.50 -32.00 -17.84
C SER A 381 18.13 -30.62 -18.00
N ILE A 382 17.69 -29.95 -19.06
CA ILE A 382 17.90 -28.52 -19.30
C ILE A 382 16.54 -27.84 -19.41
N LYS A 383 16.33 -26.78 -18.63
CA LYS A 383 15.10 -26.00 -18.55
C LYS A 383 15.36 -24.58 -19.07
N PHE A 384 14.49 -24.11 -19.94
CA PHE A 384 14.45 -22.74 -20.43
C PHE A 384 13.27 -22.03 -19.77
N GLU A 385 13.49 -20.88 -19.15
CA GLU A 385 12.46 -20.06 -18.53
C GLU A 385 12.50 -18.65 -19.12
N GLN A 386 11.35 -18.16 -19.55
CA GLN A 386 11.25 -16.85 -20.18
C GLN A 386 11.26 -15.74 -19.14
N ARG A 387 12.09 -14.72 -19.34
CA ARG A 387 12.07 -13.45 -18.62
C ARG A 387 11.16 -12.43 -19.31
N LYS A 388 10.66 -11.43 -18.58
CA LYS A 388 9.80 -10.37 -19.13
C LYS A 388 10.44 -9.61 -20.30
N ASN A 389 11.76 -9.37 -20.26
CA ASN A 389 12.50 -8.76 -21.38
C ASN A 389 12.71 -9.69 -22.60
N GLY A 390 12.19 -10.92 -22.58
CA GLY A 390 12.34 -11.90 -23.66
C GLY A 390 13.62 -12.72 -23.63
N ALA A 391 14.54 -12.44 -22.70
CA ALA A 391 15.72 -13.28 -22.45
C ALA A 391 15.33 -14.64 -21.85
N THR A 392 16.28 -15.57 -21.82
CA THR A 392 16.06 -16.92 -21.27
C THR A 392 16.96 -17.15 -20.06
N LEU A 393 16.38 -17.55 -18.93
CA LEU A 393 17.12 -18.25 -17.88
C LEU A 393 17.23 -19.72 -18.27
N VAL A 394 18.45 -20.18 -18.52
CA VAL A 394 18.76 -21.58 -18.80
C VAL A 394 19.26 -22.23 -17.52
N THR A 395 18.57 -23.28 -17.06
CA THR A 395 18.93 -24.05 -15.88
C THR A 395 19.23 -25.50 -16.28
N ILE A 396 20.45 -25.98 -16.00
CA ILE A 396 20.79 -27.40 -16.15
C ILE A 396 20.71 -28.06 -14.76
N MET A 397 20.09 -29.23 -14.69
CA MET A 397 20.02 -30.06 -13.48
C MET A 397 20.40 -31.49 -13.82
N LEU A 398 21.53 -31.94 -13.29
CA LEU A 398 22.09 -33.28 -13.51
C LEU A 398 22.06 -34.11 -12.22
N SER A 399 21.96 -35.41 -12.38
CA SER A 399 22.16 -36.43 -11.37
C SER A 399 23.38 -37.27 -11.73
N GLY A 400 24.09 -37.79 -10.71
CA GLY A 400 25.27 -38.63 -10.90
C GLY A 400 26.59 -37.88 -11.07
N THR A 401 26.60 -36.54 -10.94
CA THR A 401 27.83 -35.74 -10.87
C THR A 401 28.59 -36.00 -9.57
N MET A 402 29.88 -35.68 -9.55
CA MET A 402 30.74 -35.85 -8.37
C MET A 402 31.29 -34.49 -7.88
N ALA A 403 31.34 -34.31 -6.55
CA ALA A 403 31.88 -33.11 -5.94
C ALA A 403 33.31 -32.81 -6.40
N GLY A 404 33.59 -31.53 -6.70
CA GLY A 404 34.86 -31.08 -7.29
C GLY A 404 34.90 -31.15 -8.82
N GLY A 405 33.86 -31.68 -9.47
CA GLY A 405 33.66 -31.55 -10.91
C GLY A 405 33.30 -30.12 -11.31
N ASP A 406 33.81 -29.69 -12.47
CA ASP A 406 33.47 -28.43 -13.12
C ASP A 406 33.26 -28.75 -14.61
N HIS A 407 32.00 -28.80 -15.03
CA HIS A 407 31.60 -29.46 -16.28
C HIS A 407 31.14 -28.42 -17.31
N PRO A 408 31.94 -28.12 -18.36
CA PRO A 408 31.53 -27.20 -19.41
C PRO A 408 30.24 -27.65 -20.09
N ALA A 409 29.35 -26.69 -20.38
CA ALA A 409 28.08 -26.96 -21.02
C ALA A 409 27.83 -26.00 -22.19
N HIS A 410 27.26 -26.52 -23.27
CA HIS A 410 27.02 -25.76 -24.49
C HIS A 410 25.70 -26.15 -25.14
N ILE A 411 25.12 -25.21 -25.90
CA ILE A 411 24.12 -25.48 -26.92
C ILE A 411 24.82 -25.44 -28.28
N HIS A 412 24.65 -26.50 -29.05
CA HIS A 412 25.23 -26.67 -30.38
C HIS A 412 24.16 -26.55 -31.47
N ASP A 413 24.60 -26.21 -32.68
CA ASP A 413 23.78 -26.29 -33.89
C ASP A 413 23.48 -27.74 -34.28
N GLY A 414 22.35 -27.98 -34.93
CA GLY A 414 21.97 -29.30 -35.44
C GLY A 414 21.43 -30.23 -34.36
N SER A 415 21.37 -31.53 -34.65
CA SER A 415 20.88 -32.56 -33.72
C SER A 415 22.05 -33.37 -33.15
N VAL A 416 21.81 -34.14 -32.08
CA VAL A 416 22.79 -35.11 -31.55
C VAL A 416 23.26 -36.09 -32.64
N SER A 417 22.38 -36.44 -33.60
CA SER A 417 22.71 -37.33 -34.72
C SER A 417 23.41 -36.66 -35.90
N SER A 418 23.43 -35.32 -35.96
CA SER A 418 24.09 -34.52 -36.98
C SER A 418 24.65 -33.25 -36.34
N PRO A 419 25.72 -33.37 -35.52
CA PRO A 419 26.18 -32.29 -34.67
C PRO A 419 26.85 -31.16 -35.45
N GLY A 420 26.54 -29.93 -35.07
CA GLY A 420 27.17 -28.69 -35.55
C GLY A 420 28.07 -28.03 -34.51
N GLY A 421 28.46 -26.78 -34.78
CA GLY A 421 29.33 -25.99 -33.91
C GLY A 421 28.63 -25.56 -32.62
N ILE A 422 29.39 -24.98 -31.68
CA ILE A 422 28.85 -24.35 -30.48
C ILE A 422 28.14 -23.05 -30.90
N ALA A 423 26.88 -22.92 -30.52
CA ALA A 423 26.08 -21.73 -30.76
C ALA A 423 26.02 -20.83 -29.52
N ILE A 424 25.87 -21.43 -28.32
CA ILE A 424 25.77 -20.72 -27.05
C ILE A 424 26.61 -21.44 -26.01
N SER A 425 27.54 -20.72 -25.41
CA SER A 425 28.26 -21.16 -24.21
C SER A 425 27.42 -20.93 -22.96
N LEU A 426 27.33 -21.95 -22.10
CA LEU A 426 26.60 -21.87 -20.83
C LEU A 426 27.56 -21.89 -19.65
N SER A 427 27.10 -21.44 -18.49
CA SER A 427 27.81 -21.65 -17.22
C SER A 427 28.06 -23.14 -17.00
N ASN A 428 29.29 -23.45 -16.56
CA ASN A 428 29.65 -24.81 -16.21
C ASN A 428 28.72 -25.39 -15.13
N VAL A 429 28.42 -26.68 -15.23
CA VAL A 429 27.68 -27.42 -14.21
C VAL A 429 28.60 -27.74 -13.05
N ASP A 430 28.25 -27.23 -11.87
CA ASP A 430 28.95 -27.53 -10.63
C ASP A 430 28.73 -29.00 -10.28
N GLY A 431 29.80 -29.78 -10.16
CA GLY A 431 29.70 -31.22 -9.93
C GLY A 431 29.18 -31.62 -8.55
N ALA A 432 29.29 -30.75 -7.55
CA ALA A 432 28.76 -31.01 -6.20
C ALA A 432 27.24 -30.84 -6.14
N THR A 433 26.69 -29.86 -6.86
CA THR A 433 25.24 -29.61 -6.89
C THR A 433 24.54 -30.26 -8.09
N GLY A 434 25.28 -30.56 -9.14
CA GLY A 434 24.75 -30.99 -10.44
C GLY A 434 24.04 -29.88 -11.20
N MET A 435 24.19 -28.60 -10.80
CA MET A 435 23.40 -27.50 -11.35
C MET A 435 24.24 -26.42 -12.02
N SER A 436 23.67 -25.78 -13.04
CA SER A 436 24.11 -24.47 -13.52
C SER A 436 22.93 -23.61 -13.93
N MET A 437 23.14 -22.29 -13.91
CA MET A 437 22.19 -21.30 -14.38
C MET A 437 22.92 -20.30 -15.29
N THR A 438 22.29 -19.90 -16.39
CA THR A 438 22.85 -18.95 -17.36
C THR A 438 21.75 -18.01 -17.83
N ASN A 439 22.01 -16.70 -17.85
CA ASN A 439 21.16 -15.74 -18.54
C ASN A 439 21.58 -15.66 -20.02
N VAL A 440 20.67 -15.98 -20.93
CA VAL A 440 20.93 -16.02 -22.38
C VAL A 440 20.12 -14.94 -23.08
N THR A 441 20.83 -14.00 -23.70
CA THR A 441 20.29 -12.90 -24.51
C THR A 441 20.86 -12.91 -25.94
N MET A 442 21.98 -13.60 -26.15
CA MET A 442 22.71 -13.67 -27.41
C MET A 442 23.48 -14.99 -27.53
N LYS A 443 23.82 -15.34 -28.77
CA LYS A 443 24.75 -16.42 -29.11
C LYS A 443 26.20 -15.97 -29.01
N ASP A 444 27.12 -16.93 -29.13
CA ASP A 444 28.57 -16.68 -29.08
C ASP A 444 29.05 -15.82 -30.26
N ASP A 445 28.33 -15.83 -31.39
CA ASP A 445 28.57 -14.95 -32.55
C ASP A 445 27.98 -13.54 -32.40
N GLN A 446 27.45 -13.21 -31.22
CA GLN A 446 26.78 -11.95 -30.86
C GLN A 446 25.42 -11.74 -31.51
N THR A 447 24.85 -12.74 -32.20
CA THR A 447 23.46 -12.65 -32.65
C THR A 447 22.50 -12.71 -31.46
N ALA A 448 21.60 -11.75 -31.34
CA ALA A 448 20.56 -11.76 -30.31
C ALA A 448 19.67 -12.99 -30.46
N ILE A 449 19.25 -13.57 -29.34
CA ILE A 449 18.35 -14.72 -29.32
C ILE A 449 17.36 -14.57 -28.16
N THR A 450 16.07 -14.65 -28.48
CA THR A 450 15.00 -14.61 -27.48
C THR A 450 14.64 -16.00 -27.00
N TYR A 451 13.86 -16.09 -25.91
CA TYR A 451 13.24 -17.34 -25.49
C TYR A 451 12.47 -18.04 -26.62
N ASN A 452 11.67 -17.28 -27.39
CA ASN A 452 10.88 -17.84 -28.49
C ASN A 452 11.77 -18.39 -29.60
N ASP A 453 12.91 -17.74 -29.88
CA ASP A 453 13.88 -18.26 -30.83
C ASP A 453 14.54 -19.55 -30.30
N LEU A 454 14.91 -19.57 -29.02
CA LEU A 454 15.63 -20.69 -28.41
C LEU A 454 14.78 -21.97 -28.31
N ILE A 455 13.48 -21.86 -27.97
CA ILE A 455 12.57 -23.02 -27.94
C ILE A 455 12.21 -23.55 -29.34
N ASN A 456 12.54 -22.83 -30.41
CA ASN A 456 12.39 -23.27 -31.80
C ASN A 456 13.74 -23.54 -32.47
N TYR A 457 14.84 -23.47 -31.70
CA TYR A 457 16.19 -23.58 -32.23
C TYR A 457 16.47 -24.99 -32.73
N ASN A 458 17.11 -25.10 -33.90
CA ASN A 458 17.66 -26.36 -34.38
C ASN A 458 19.00 -26.62 -33.67
N GLY A 459 18.92 -27.15 -32.45
CA GLY A 459 20.10 -27.42 -31.64
C GLY A 459 20.01 -28.66 -30.75
N TYR A 460 21.10 -28.93 -30.04
CA TYR A 460 21.18 -29.89 -28.95
C TYR A 460 22.06 -29.34 -27.83
N ALA A 461 21.75 -29.70 -26.58
CA ALA A 461 22.56 -29.36 -25.41
C ALA A 461 23.53 -30.49 -25.08
N GLN A 462 24.72 -30.14 -24.61
CA GLN A 462 25.79 -31.07 -24.27
C GLN A 462 26.55 -30.62 -23.03
N VAL A 463 26.90 -31.58 -22.16
CA VAL A 463 27.74 -31.36 -20.99
C VAL A 463 28.98 -32.25 -21.06
N HIS A 464 30.15 -31.65 -20.86
CA HIS A 464 31.46 -32.29 -20.97
C HIS A 464 32.02 -32.69 -19.60
N GLU A 465 32.95 -33.65 -19.58
CA GLU A 465 33.60 -34.10 -18.34
C GLU A 465 34.38 -32.98 -17.65
N SER A 466 35.21 -32.24 -18.39
CA SER A 466 35.97 -31.11 -17.88
C SER A 466 36.55 -30.29 -19.03
N ALA A 467 37.06 -29.09 -18.75
CA ALA A 467 37.77 -28.28 -19.73
C ALA A 467 39.02 -28.99 -20.33
N ALA A 468 39.66 -29.89 -19.59
CA ALA A 468 40.80 -30.67 -20.09
C ALA A 468 40.36 -31.84 -20.98
N ASN A 469 39.14 -32.36 -20.78
CA ASN A 469 38.61 -33.54 -21.46
C ASN A 469 37.30 -33.24 -22.21
N LEU A 470 37.26 -32.19 -23.03
CA LEU A 470 36.06 -31.82 -23.80
C LEU A 470 35.57 -32.93 -24.74
N GLY A 471 36.44 -33.85 -25.17
CA GLY A 471 36.05 -34.99 -25.99
C GLY A 471 35.21 -36.04 -25.24
N ASN A 472 35.22 -36.02 -23.90
CA ASN A 472 34.42 -36.92 -23.09
C ASN A 472 33.09 -36.25 -22.70
N ILE A 473 31.99 -36.74 -23.28
CA ILE A 473 30.65 -36.20 -23.06
C ILE A 473 30.02 -36.96 -21.90
N LEU A 474 29.47 -36.23 -20.92
CA LEU A 474 28.75 -36.81 -19.80
C LEU A 474 27.29 -37.10 -20.18
N CYS A 475 26.60 -36.11 -20.74
CA CYS A 475 25.22 -36.23 -21.21
C CYS A 475 24.93 -35.26 -22.36
N ASN A 476 23.91 -35.58 -23.17
CA ASN A 476 23.41 -34.70 -24.22
C ASN A 476 21.91 -34.92 -24.53
N GLY A 477 21.28 -33.97 -25.21
CA GLY A 477 19.89 -34.09 -25.63
C GLY A 477 19.51 -33.05 -26.67
N ASN A 478 18.65 -33.42 -27.62
CA ASN A 478 18.09 -32.46 -28.58
C ASN A 478 17.22 -31.43 -27.85
N ILE A 479 17.23 -30.21 -28.36
CA ILE A 479 16.39 -29.12 -27.87
C ILE A 479 15.63 -28.49 -29.04
N GLY A 480 14.74 -27.56 -28.72
CA GLY A 480 14.02 -26.76 -29.71
C GLY A 480 13.30 -27.61 -30.76
N SER A 481 13.55 -27.35 -32.04
CA SER A 481 12.89 -28.04 -33.16
C SER A 481 13.32 -29.50 -33.35
N ASN A 482 14.35 -29.96 -32.66
CA ASN A 482 14.90 -31.31 -32.80
C ASN A 482 14.38 -32.30 -31.75
N ASN A 483 13.62 -31.82 -30.76
CA ASN A 483 13.12 -32.61 -29.65
C ASN A 483 11.82 -33.36 -29.98
#